data_AF-A0A356QR57-F1
#
_entry.id   AF-A0A356QR57-F1
#
_cell.length_a   1.000
_cell.length_b   1.000
_cell.length_c   1.000
_cell.angle_alpha   90.00
_cell.angle_beta   90.00
_cell.angle_gamma   90.00
#
_symmetry.space_group_name_H-M   'P 1'
#
loop_
_entity.id
_entity.type
_entity.pdbx_description
1 polymer ?
#
loop_
_entity_poly.entity_id
_entity_poly.type
_entity_poly.pdbx_seq_one_letter_code
_entity_poly.pdbx_strand_id
1 'polypeptide(L)' 'EYRQPYGQAAQQSLAQKLNKTPFRMTPNGRDQYDRLLATLWVDDRNINRELVAEGLA' A
#
# COMPACT_ATOMS: atom_id res chain seq x y z
N GLU A 1 12.72 -11.30 13.64
CA GLU A 1 11.72 -10.29 13.24
C GLU A 1 12.28 -9.50 12.07
N TYR A 2 11.75 -9.72 10.87
CA TYR A 2 12.31 -9.21 9.62
C TYR A 2 12.22 -7.69 9.59
N ARG A 3 13.33 -7.01 9.90
CA ARG A 3 13.59 -5.63 9.50
C ARG A 3 13.59 -5.60 7.98
N GLN A 4 12.42 -5.41 7.36
CA GLN A 4 12.38 -5.05 5.95
C GLN A 4 12.85 -3.60 5.86
N PRO A 5 14.04 -3.32 5.30
CA PRO A 5 14.64 -1.98 5.31
C PRO A 5 13.83 -0.94 4.52
N TYR A 6 12.82 -1.38 3.77
CA TYR A 6 11.92 -0.53 2.98
C TYR A 6 10.55 -0.33 3.62
N GLY A 7 10.21 -1.05 4.70
CA GLY A 7 8.87 -1.00 5.29
C GLY A 7 8.49 0.38 5.87
N GLN A 8 9.44 1.09 6.46
CA GLN A 8 9.19 2.45 6.96
C GLN A 8 9.10 3.49 5.83
N ALA A 9 9.94 3.39 4.80
CA ALA A 9 9.90 4.28 3.65
C ALA A 9 8.61 4.08 2.83
N ALA A 10 8.18 2.83 2.65
CA ALA A 10 6.91 2.47 2.04
C ALA A 10 5.72 3.02 2.83
N GLN A 11 5.76 2.89 4.16
CA GLN A 11 4.71 3.41 5.04
C GLN A 11 4.62 4.93 4.97
N GLN A 12 5.76 5.64 4.96
CA GLN A 12 5.78 7.09 4.83
C GLN A 12 5.32 7.56 3.45
N SER A 13 5.75 6.90 2.37
CA SER A 13 5.31 7.20 0.99
C SER A 13 3.80 6.97 0.86
N LEU A 14 3.29 5.86 1.37
CA LEU A 14 1.86 5.56 1.38
C LEU A 14 1.08 6.60 2.20
N ALA A 15 1.56 6.94 3.41
CA ALA A 15 0.94 7.96 4.25
C ALA A 15 0.90 9.31 3.54
N GLN A 16 1.97 9.73 2.87
CA GLN A 16 2.01 10.98 2.10
C GLN A 16 1.01 10.97 0.93
N LYS A 17 0.94 9.86 0.17
CA LYS A 17 0.05 9.74 -1.00
C LYS A 17 -1.44 9.65 -0.62
N LEU A 18 -1.75 9.09 0.56
CA LEU A 18 -3.12 8.95 1.05
C LEU A 18 -3.58 10.09 1.97
N ASN A 19 -2.67 10.90 2.51
CA ASN A 19 -3.04 11.96 3.43
C ASN A 19 -3.86 13.05 2.70
N LYS A 20 -5.12 13.20 3.12
CA LYS A 20 -6.11 14.16 2.60
C LYS A 20 -6.64 13.88 1.19
N THR A 21 -6.39 12.69 0.63
CA THR A 21 -6.93 12.32 -0.68
C THR A 21 -7.98 11.21 -0.54
N PRO A 22 -9.20 11.37 -1.08
CA PRO A 22 -10.14 10.28 -1.16
C PRO A 22 -9.55 9.16 -2.03
N PHE A 23 -9.52 7.94 -1.48
CA PHE A 23 -9.00 6.77 -2.16
C PHE A 23 -10.08 5.69 -2.25
N ARG A 24 -9.96 4.84 -3.26
CA ARG A 24 -10.81 3.65 -3.42
C ARG A 24 -10.00 2.42 -3.04
N MET A 25 -10.62 1.54 -2.26
CA MET A 25 -10.05 0.26 -1.88
C MET A 25 -10.83 -0.87 -2.54
N THR A 26 -10.13 -1.78 -3.23
CA THR A 26 -10.70 -3.00 -3.77
C THR A 26 -10.17 -4.19 -2.97
N PRO A 27 -10.99 -4.82 -2.11
CA PRO A 27 -10.56 -5.97 -1.32
C PRO A 27 -10.36 -7.20 -2.24
N ASN A 28 -9.25 -7.90 -2.05
CA ASN A 28 -8.88 -9.11 -2.80
C ASN A 28 -8.97 -10.38 -1.95
N GLY A 29 -9.26 -10.25 -0.65
CA GLY A 29 -9.43 -11.37 0.27
C GLY A 29 -8.75 -11.12 1.59
N ARG A 30 -8.54 -12.20 2.35
CA ARG A 30 -7.78 -12.18 3.60
C ARG A 30 -6.65 -13.20 3.54
N ASP A 31 -5.54 -12.91 4.19
CA ASP A 31 -4.43 -13.85 4.31
C ASP A 31 -4.69 -14.89 5.43
N GLN A 32 -3.75 -15.84 5.59
CA GLN A 32 -3.81 -16.89 6.62
C GLN A 32 -3.78 -16.36 8.07
N TYR A 33 -3.50 -15.07 8.27
CA TYR A 33 -3.49 -14.38 9.56
C TYR A 33 -4.70 -13.45 9.72
N ASP A 34 -5.73 -13.62 8.89
CA ASP A 34 -6.96 -12.81 8.86
C ASP A 34 -6.75 -11.32 8.53
N ARG A 35 -5.62 -10.99 7.88
CA ARG A 35 -5.34 -9.60 7.45
C ARG A 35 -6.01 -9.33 6.12
N LEU A 36 -6.62 -8.15 5.98
CA LEU A 36 -7.24 -7.72 4.73
C LEU A 36 -6.19 -7.46 3.66
N LEU A 37 -6.32 -8.17 2.54
CA LEU A 37 -5.57 -7.91 1.32
C LEU A 37 -6.42 -7.03 0.40
N ALA A 38 -5.90 -5.89 -0.02
CA ALA A 38 -6.62 -4.97 -0.88
C ALA A 38 -5.70 -4.18 -1.83
N THR A 39 -6.25 -3.78 -2.97
CA THR A 39 -5.62 -2.83 -3.88
C THR A 39 -6.12 -1.43 -3.60
N LEU A 40 -5.19 -0.49 -3.39
CA LEU A 40 -5.49 0.92 -3.19
C LEU A 40 -5.39 1.70 -4.50
N TRP A 41 -6.38 2.55 -4.73
CA TRP A 41 -6.51 3.40 -5.90
C TRP A 41 -6.70 4.86 -5.51
N VAL A 42 -5.94 5.77 -6.11
CA VAL A 42 -6.11 7.24 -5.96
C VAL A 42 -6.21 7.84 -7.35
N ASP A 43 -7.32 8.50 -7.68
CA ASP A 43 -7.56 9.06 -9.02
C ASP A 43 -7.24 8.06 -10.16
N ASP A 44 -7.76 6.83 -10.04
CA ASP A 44 -7.54 5.69 -10.96
C ASP A 44 -6.11 5.11 -10.97
N ARG A 45 -5.21 5.61 -10.12
CA ARG A 45 -3.83 5.13 -10.02
C ARG A 45 -3.69 4.00 -9.01
N ASN A 46 -3.07 2.89 -9.42
CA ASN A 46 -2.78 1.76 -8.55
C ASN A 46 -1.55 2.06 -7.67
N ILE A 47 -1.80 2.45 -6.42
CA ILE A 47 -0.75 2.84 -5.48
C ILE A 47 0.15 1.65 -5.11
N ASN A 48 -0.39 0.44 -5.06
CA ASN A 48 0.43 -0.76 -4.79
C ASN A 48 1.49 -0.95 -5.88
N ARG A 49 1.13 -0.70 -7.15
CA ARG A 49 2.06 -0.81 -8.28
C ARG A 49 3.11 0.31 -8.27
N GLU A 50 2.74 1.51 -7.84
CA GLU A 50 3.70 2.62 -7.67
C GLU A 50 4.74 2.30 -6.59
N LEU A 51 4.31 1.76 -5.45
CA LEU A 51 5.23 1.39 -4.37
C LEU A 51 6.24 0.31 -4.81
N VAL A 52 5.81 -0.68 -5.59
CA VAL A 52 6.71 -1.70 -6.16
C VAL A 52 7.68 -1.06 -7.16
N ALA A 53 7.19 -0.17 -8.03
CA ALA A 53 8.03 0.53 -9.01
C ALA A 53 9.06 1.48 -8.35
N GLU A 54 8.71 2.05 -7.19
CA GLU A 54 9.60 2.87 -6.35
C GLU A 54 10.60 2.03 -5.52
N GLY A 55 10.56 0.69 -5.61
CA GLY A 55 11.44 -0.22 -4.87
C GLY A 55 11.11 -0.31 -3.38
N LEU A 56 9.87 0.01 -3.01
CA LEU A 56 9.40 0.11 -1.63
C LEU A 56 8.59 -1.11 -1.16
N ALA A 57 8.31 -2.08 -2.05
CA ALA A 57 7.52 -3.28 -1.76
C ALA A 57 8.08 -4.51 -2.47
#